data_AF-A0A9X8BL60-F1
#
_entry.id   AF-A0A9X8BL60-F1
#
_cell.length_a   1.000
_cell.length_b   1.000
_cell.length_c   1.000
_cell.angle_alpha   90.00
_cell.angle_beta   90.00
_cell.angle_gamma   90.00
#
_symmetry.space_group_name_H-M   'P 1'
#
loop_
_entity.id
_entity.type
_entity.pdbx_description
1 polymer ?
#
loop_
_entity_poly.entity_id
_entity_poly.type
_entity_poly.pdbx_seq_one_letter_code
_entity_poly.pdbx_strand_id
1 'polypeptide(L)' 'MKFGGIGVARKGDKVSCPKEGHGPTTIVEGNPDYLDQGVPVAFHGHKCGCGCTLISSFSAGKVA' A
#
# COMPACT_ATOMS: atom_id res chain seq x y z
N MET A 1 1.06 -8.98 -9.25
CA MET A 1 0.75 -9.93 -8.16
C MET A 1 -0.70 -9.71 -7.73
N LYS A 2 -1.48 -10.78 -7.56
CA LYS A 2 -2.89 -10.72 -7.16
C LYS A 2 -3.15 -11.74 -6.06
N PHE A 3 -3.83 -11.34 -4.99
CA PHE A 3 -4.27 -12.24 -3.93
C PHE A 3 -5.80 -12.25 -3.88
N GLY A 4 -6.41 -13.43 -3.95
CA GLY A 4 -7.88 -13.54 -4.01
C GLY A 4 -8.52 -12.80 -5.18
N GLY A 5 -7.79 -12.63 -6.29
CA GLY A 5 -8.22 -11.84 -7.45
C GLY A 5 -7.98 -10.32 -7.34
N ILE A 6 -7.62 -9.82 -6.16
CA ILE A 6 -7.37 -8.39 -5.88
C ILE A 6 -5.89 -8.08 -6.12
N GLY A 7 -5.61 -6.97 -6.82
CA GLY A 7 -4.25 -6.49 -7.05
C GLY A 7 -3.59 -5.98 -5.76
N VAL A 8 -2.30 -6.24 -5.60
CA VAL A 8 -1.53 -5.70 -4.47
C VAL A 8 -1.33 -4.19 -4.60
N ALA A 9 -1.38 -3.49 -3.48
CA ALA A 9 -0.97 -2.09 -3.40
C ALA A 9 0.57 -1.99 -3.49
N ARG A 10 1.07 -1.00 -4.23
CA ARG A 10 2.51 -0.82 -4.49
C ARG A 10 2.91 0.61 -4.20
N LYS A 11 4.20 0.83 -3.94
CA LYS A 11 4.75 2.19 -3.89
C LYS A 11 4.42 2.93 -5.20
N GLY A 12 3.86 4.12 -5.08
CA GLY A 12 3.39 4.95 -6.20
C GLY A 12 1.93 4.73 -6.58
N ASP A 13 1.23 3.74 -6.00
CA ASP A 13 -0.20 3.55 -6.26
C ASP A 13 -1.00 4.74 -5.72
N LYS A 14 -2.06 5.12 -6.45
CA LYS A 14 -2.85 6.32 -6.14
C LYS A 14 -3.81 6.02 -4.99
N VAL A 15 -3.77 6.88 -3.98
CA VAL A 15 -4.65 6.80 -2.81
C VAL A 15 -5.51 8.04 -2.76
N SER A 16 -6.81 7.85 -2.60
CA SER A 16 -7.73 8.95 -2.31
C SER A 16 -7.95 9.02 -0.80
N CYS A 17 -7.46 10.08 -0.17
CA CYS A 17 -7.70 10.30 1.25
C CYS A 17 -9.09 10.95 1.44
N PRO A 18 -9.97 10.43 2.31
CA PRO A 18 -11.28 11.04 2.56
C PRO A 18 -11.21 12.29 3.45
N LYS A 19 -10.02 12.66 3.95
CA LYS A 19 -9.85 13.82 4.82
C LYS A 19 -9.91 15.10 3.99
N GLU A 20 -10.76 16.05 4.37
CA GLU A 20 -10.85 17.36 3.71
C GLU A 20 -9.47 18.04 3.65
N GLY A 21 -9.09 18.51 2.47
CA GLY A 21 -7.77 19.08 2.20
C GLY A 21 -6.68 18.06 1.84
N HIS A 22 -6.87 16.76 2.09
CA HIS A 22 -5.99 15.70 1.59
C HIS A 22 -6.53 15.18 0.26
N GLY A 23 -6.04 15.73 -0.84
CA GLY A 23 -6.40 15.32 -2.19
C GLY A 23 -5.85 13.94 -2.60
N PRO A 24 -5.86 13.62 -3.90
CA PRO A 24 -5.24 12.40 -4.42
C PRO A 24 -3.75 12.40 -4.08
N THR A 25 -3.33 11.36 -3.36
CA THR A 25 -1.95 11.14 -2.95
C THR A 25 -1.44 9.81 -3.53
N THR A 26 -0.22 9.45 -3.19
CA THR A 26 0.37 8.16 -3.57
C THR A 26 0.97 7.46 -2.36
N ILE A 27 1.11 6.14 -2.45
CA ILE A 27 1.83 5.37 -1.45
C ILE A 27 3.33 5.68 -1.58
N VAL A 28 3.94 6.19 -0.51
CA VAL A 28 5.37 6.56 -0.53
C VAL A 28 6.27 5.46 0.06
N GLU A 29 5.70 4.56 0.86
CA GLU A 29 6.40 3.45 1.49
C GLU A 29 6.07 2.09 0.87
N GLY A 30 7.08 1.23 0.74
CA GLY A 30 6.95 -0.13 0.22
C GLY A 30 8.08 -0.99 0.76
N ASN A 31 7.87 -2.30 0.82
CA ASN A 31 8.88 -3.24 1.29
C ASN A 31 9.85 -3.55 0.14
N PRO A 32 11.16 -3.27 0.28
CA PRO A 32 12.15 -3.51 -0.77
C PRO A 32 12.41 -5.00 -1.05
N ASP A 33 12.18 -5.89 -0.08
CA ASP A 33 12.32 -7.34 -0.24
C ASP A 33 11.16 -7.96 -1.01
N TYR A 34 9.98 -7.31 -1.01
CA TYR A 34 8.79 -7.76 -1.72
C TYR A 34 8.48 -6.85 -2.91
N LEU A 35 8.93 -7.27 -4.09
CA LEU A 35 8.76 -6.53 -5.34
C LEU A 35 7.68 -7.18 -6.21
N ASP A 36 6.67 -6.41 -6.62
CA ASP A 36 5.76 -6.78 -7.69
C ASP A 36 6.16 -6.06 -8.97
N GLN A 37 6.61 -6.81 -9.98
CA GLN A 37 7.11 -6.26 -11.25
C GLN A 37 8.23 -5.22 -11.06
N GLY A 38 9.09 -5.42 -10.05
CA GLY A 38 10.16 -4.48 -9.70
C GLY A 38 9.73 -3.27 -8.85
N VAL A 39 8.45 -3.17 -8.50
CA VAL A 39 7.93 -2.11 -7.63
C VAL A 39 7.69 -2.65 -6.23
N PRO A 40 8.20 -2.00 -5.17
CA PRO A 40 8.02 -2.49 -3.81
C PRO A 40 6.55 -2.47 -3.37
N VAL A 41 6.12 -3.58 -2.79
CA VAL A 41 4.74 -3.82 -2.34
C VAL A 41 4.49 -3.08 -1.02
N ALA A 42 3.31 -2.46 -0.91
CA ALA A 42 2.91 -1.73 0.27
C ALA A 42 2.17 -2.64 1.26
N PHE A 43 2.53 -2.58 2.53
CA PHE A 43 1.92 -3.39 3.58
C PHE A 43 1.07 -2.56 4.54
N HIS A 44 0.36 -3.25 5.43
CA HIS A 44 -0.33 -2.63 6.54
C HIS A 44 0.65 -1.79 7.37
N GLY A 45 0.26 -0.57 7.74
CA GLY A 45 1.13 0.31 8.51
C GLY A 45 1.99 1.26 7.66
N HIS A 46 2.11 1.02 6.35
CA HIS A 46 2.87 1.90 5.46
C HIS A 46 2.19 3.25 5.24
N LYS A 47 3.00 4.29 5.05
CA LYS A 47 2.52 5.65 4.86
C LYS A 47 2.28 6.02 3.40
N CYS A 48 1.27 6.85 3.22
CA CYS A 48 0.98 7.60 2.01
C CYS A 48 1.63 8.99 2.07
N GLY A 49 1.73 9.67 0.92
CA GLY A 49 2.31 11.01 0.83
C GLY A 49 1.59 12.06 1.69
N CYS A 50 0.31 11.84 2.01
CA CYS A 50 -0.45 12.69 2.93
C CYS A 50 -0.24 12.35 4.43
N GLY A 51 0.58 11.35 4.76
CA GLY A 51 0.83 10.90 6.14
C GLY A 51 -0.16 9.86 6.67
N CYS A 52 -1.20 9.50 5.91
CA CYS A 52 -2.12 8.43 6.29
C CYS A 52 -1.46 7.04 6.22
N THR A 53 -1.96 6.14 7.06
CA THR A 53 -1.48 4.76 7.16
C THR A 53 -2.39 3.81 6.39
N LEU A 54 -1.81 2.88 5.63
CA LEU A 54 -2.56 1.87 4.88
C LEU A 54 -3.15 0.79 5.81
N ILE A 55 -4.41 0.48 5.57
CA ILE A 55 -5.13 -0.62 6.22
C ILE A 55 -5.22 -1.76 5.20
N SER A 56 -4.60 -2.90 5.52
CA SER A 56 -4.65 -4.07 4.65
C SER A 56 -5.98 -4.81 4.86
N SER A 57 -6.65 -5.15 3.77
CA SER A 57 -7.79 -6.09 3.80
C SER A 57 -7.35 -7.55 3.99
N PHE A 58 -6.06 -7.83 3.82
CA PHE A 58 -5.47 -9.12 4.19
C PHE A 58 -5.18 -9.14 5.68
N SER A 59 -5.65 -10.19 6.37
CA SER A 59 -5.18 -10.52 7.71
C SER A 59 -3.66 -10.71 7.68
N ALA A 60 -2.96 -10.25 8.72
CA ALA A 60 -1.51 -10.39 8.80
C ALA A 60 -1.14 -11.88 8.74
N GLY A 61 -0.73 -12.34 7.56
CA GLY A 61 -0.14 -13.65 7.40
C GLY A 61 1.16 -13.66 8.19
N LYS A 62 1.18 -14.36 9.31
CA LYS A 62 2.41 -14.64 10.04
C LYS A 62 3.29 -15.46 9.10
N VAL A 63 4.38 -14.87 8.60
CA VAL A 63 5.44 -15.64 7.98
C VAL A 63 5.99 -16.56 9.08
N ALA A 64 5.81 -17.86 8.90
CA ALA A 64 6.34 -18.88 9.79
C ALA A 64 7.85 -19.03 9.60
#